data_AF-A0A2V5N202-F1
#
_entry.id   AF-A0A2V5N202-F1
#
_cell.length_a   1.000
_cell.length_b   1.000
_cell.length_c   1.000
_cell.angle_alpha   90.00
_cell.angle_beta   90.00
_cell.angle_gamma   90.00
#
_symmetry.space_group_name_H-M   'P 1'
#
loop_
_entity.id
_entity.type
_entity.pdbx_description
1 polymer ?
#
loop_
_entity_poly.entity_id
_entity_poly.type
_entity_poly.pdbx_seq_one_letter_code
_entity_poly.pdbx_strand_id
1 'polypeptide(L)'
;MTERNEKTTVTEKPSPSDFIRDVVAAHVAEGKYEQIHTRFPPEPNGYLHIGHAKSICLNFGIAREFNGVCNLRMDDTNPAKEDIEYVDAITEDVKWLIRGWADDRLGLKPKGKTAETQTVDGKRDFYLRPVSKTSNIEHRTPNIEVEPFYASDYFEQLYEYALALLKKGKAYVCDLSPADTDAYRGAPDRPGKDSPFRNRSIEESLDLFTRMKNGEFP
;
A
#
# COMPACT_ATOMS: atom_id res chain seq x y z
N MET A 1 -52.02 -30.19 25.60
CA MET A 1 -50.59 -30.17 25.23
C MET A 1 -50.43 -29.23 24.06
N THR A 2 -50.02 -28.00 24.33
CA THR A 2 -49.70 -26.99 23.32
C THR A 2 -48.36 -26.40 23.73
N GLU A 3 -47.29 -26.94 23.16
CA GLU A 3 -45.93 -26.44 23.35
C GLU A 3 -45.81 -25.08 22.65
N ARG A 4 -45.52 -24.04 23.43
CA ARG A 4 -45.11 -22.73 22.92
C ARG A 4 -43.63 -22.81 22.58
N ASN A 5 -43.33 -22.66 21.30
CA ASN A 5 -41.96 -22.55 20.79
C ASN A 5 -41.43 -21.14 21.13
N GLU A 6 -40.58 -21.04 22.15
CA GLU A 6 -39.80 -19.83 22.44
C GLU A 6 -38.75 -19.65 21.33
N LYS A 7 -38.92 -18.61 20.50
CA LYS A 7 -37.85 -18.12 19.62
C LYS A 7 -36.81 -17.43 20.50
N THR A 8 -35.71 -18.12 20.77
CA THR A 8 -34.51 -17.55 21.36
C THR A 8 -33.95 -16.49 20.42
N THR A 9 -34.19 -15.21 20.72
CA THR A 9 -33.49 -14.08 20.10
C THR A 9 -32.04 -14.12 20.58
N VAL A 10 -31.15 -14.64 19.75
CA VAL A 10 -29.71 -14.53 19.95
C VAL A 10 -29.37 -13.06 19.77
N THR A 11 -29.14 -12.34 20.86
CA THR A 11 -28.54 -11.01 20.82
C THR A 11 -27.10 -11.17 20.32
N GLU A 12 -26.85 -10.82 19.06
CA GLU A 12 -25.50 -10.73 18.52
C GLU A 12 -24.68 -9.81 19.41
N LYS A 13 -23.60 -10.36 19.98
CA LYS A 13 -22.64 -9.58 20.75
C LYS A 13 -22.03 -8.56 19.79
N PRO A 14 -21.96 -7.26 20.13
CA PRO A 14 -21.37 -6.27 19.24
C PRO A 14 -19.95 -6.72 18.89
N SER A 15 -19.66 -6.75 17.58
CA SER A 15 -18.33 -7.07 17.08
C SER A 15 -17.29 -6.20 17.81
N PRO A 16 -16.13 -6.74 18.19
CA PRO A 16 -15.07 -5.94 18.80
C PRO A 16 -14.74 -4.77 17.87
N SER A 17 -15.07 -3.54 18.30
CA SER A 17 -14.68 -2.34 17.57
C SER A 17 -13.34 -1.82 18.09
N ASP A 18 -12.55 -1.28 17.16
CA ASP A 18 -11.37 -0.49 17.46
C ASP A 18 -11.50 0.86 16.76
N PHE A 19 -10.65 1.82 17.16
CA PHE A 19 -10.74 3.19 16.66
C PHE A 19 -10.62 3.31 15.14
N ILE A 20 -9.98 2.35 14.44
CA ILE A 20 -9.86 2.37 12.98
C ILE A 20 -11.20 1.99 12.36
N ARG A 21 -11.86 0.96 12.89
CA ARG A 21 -13.21 0.56 12.45
C ARG A 21 -14.24 1.66 12.69
N ASP A 22 -14.16 2.34 13.83
CA ASP A 22 -15.05 3.47 14.12
C ASP A 22 -14.89 4.60 13.09
N VAL A 23 -13.65 4.93 12.70
CA VAL A 23 -13.36 5.93 11.65
C VAL A 23 -13.87 5.48 10.28
N VAL A 24 -13.67 4.20 9.93
CA VAL A 24 -14.15 3.66 8.64
C VAL A 24 -15.68 3.65 8.61
N ALA A 25 -16.34 3.22 9.68
CA ALA A 25 -17.79 3.21 9.79
C ALA A 25 -18.38 4.62 9.63
N ALA A 26 -17.77 5.63 10.23
CA ALA A 26 -18.18 7.03 10.06
C ALA A 26 -18.05 7.48 8.60
N HIS A 27 -16.91 7.22 7.94
CA HIS A 27 -16.71 7.57 6.54
C HIS A 27 -17.66 6.82 5.57
N VAL A 28 -18.01 5.57 5.89
CA VAL A 28 -19.02 4.80 5.13
C VAL A 28 -20.41 5.40 5.32
N ALA A 29 -20.79 5.75 6.55
CA ALA A 29 -22.07 6.41 6.84
C ALA A 29 -22.21 7.78 6.16
N GLU A 30 -21.10 8.51 6.01
CA GLU A 30 -21.03 9.78 5.28
C GLU A 30 -21.03 9.60 3.76
N GLY A 31 -20.83 8.38 3.24
CA GLY A 31 -20.63 8.14 1.81
C GLY A 31 -19.38 8.83 1.26
N LYS A 32 -18.36 9.04 2.10
CA LYS A 32 -17.16 9.82 1.76
C LYS A 32 -16.30 9.17 0.69
N TYR A 33 -16.29 7.84 0.64
CA TYR A 33 -15.56 7.05 -0.34
C TYR A 33 -16.51 6.03 -0.98
N GLU A 34 -16.36 5.81 -2.30
CA GLU A 34 -17.18 4.86 -3.04
C GLU A 34 -16.98 3.41 -2.56
N GLN A 35 -15.73 3.05 -2.26
CA GLN A 35 -15.37 1.72 -1.78
C GLN A 35 -14.19 1.81 -0.80
N ILE A 36 -14.20 0.96 0.22
CA ILE A 36 -13.08 0.82 1.15
C ILE A 36 -11.97 -0.01 0.49
N HIS A 37 -10.76 0.55 0.45
CA HIS A 37 -9.55 -0.13 0.00
C HIS A 37 -8.51 -0.15 1.12
N THR A 38 -8.16 -1.34 1.61
CA THR A 38 -7.06 -1.55 2.54
C THR A 38 -5.88 -2.22 1.82
N ARG A 39 -4.75 -2.38 2.51
CA ARG A 39 -3.60 -3.10 1.97
C ARG A 39 -2.73 -3.69 3.05
N PHE A 40 -2.19 -4.88 2.79
CA PHE A 40 -1.10 -5.49 3.55
C PHE A 40 0.20 -5.38 2.71
N PRO A 41 1.16 -4.51 3.10
CA PRO A 41 2.35 -4.24 2.31
C PRO A 41 3.65 -4.77 2.95
N PRO A 42 3.89 -6.10 3.03
CA PRO A 42 5.14 -6.62 3.57
C PRO A 42 6.32 -6.35 2.61
N GLU A 43 7.51 -6.14 3.17
CA GLU A 43 8.76 -6.22 2.42
C GLU A 43 9.07 -7.70 2.12
N PRO A 44 9.38 -8.10 0.87
CA PRO A 44 9.64 -9.49 0.53
C PRO A 44 11.10 -9.88 0.83
N ASN A 45 11.54 -9.69 2.08
CA ASN A 45 12.91 -9.94 2.54
C ASN A 45 13.01 -10.92 3.73
N GLY A 46 11.89 -11.57 4.08
CA GLY A 46 11.80 -12.56 5.15
C GLY A 46 10.42 -13.20 5.25
N TYR A 47 10.33 -14.32 5.96
CA TYR A 47 9.06 -15.01 6.19
C TYR A 47 8.16 -14.27 7.19
N LEU A 48 6.84 -14.46 7.05
CA LEU A 48 5.89 -13.90 7.99
C LEU A 48 5.95 -14.65 9.33
N HIS A 49 6.02 -13.89 10.42
CA HIS A 49 5.78 -14.40 11.77
C HIS A 49 4.41 -13.97 12.33
N ILE A 50 4.03 -14.47 13.52
CA ILE A 50 2.74 -14.23 14.18
C ILE A 50 2.37 -12.74 14.33
N GLY A 51 3.33 -11.84 14.47
CA GLY A 51 3.08 -10.39 14.49
C GLY A 51 2.35 -9.88 13.24
N HIS A 52 2.64 -10.44 12.06
CA HIS A 52 1.98 -10.08 10.80
C HIS A 52 0.53 -10.51 10.76
N ALA A 53 0.16 -11.60 11.44
CA ALA A 53 -1.22 -12.08 11.48
C ALA A 53 -2.18 -11.01 11.99
N LYS A 54 -1.76 -10.18 12.97
CA LYS A 54 -2.56 -9.04 13.44
C LYS A 54 -2.83 -8.03 12.32
N SER A 55 -1.81 -7.68 11.54
CA SER A 55 -1.95 -6.73 10.41
C SER A 55 -2.81 -7.31 9.29
N ILE A 56 -2.66 -8.60 8.97
CA ILE A 56 -3.50 -9.31 7.99
C ILE A 56 -4.96 -9.30 8.47
N CYS A 57 -5.24 -9.77 9.67
CA CYS A 57 -6.60 -9.82 10.23
C CYS A 57 -7.25 -8.43 10.30
N LEU A 58 -6.48 -7.38 10.61
CA LEU A 58 -6.98 -6.01 10.61
C LEU A 58 -7.36 -5.54 9.21
N ASN A 59 -6.44 -5.62 8.24
CA ASN A 59 -6.66 -5.08 6.89
C ASN A 59 -7.74 -5.85 6.13
N PHE A 60 -7.69 -7.18 6.15
CA PHE A 60 -8.70 -8.03 5.51
C PHE A 60 -10.02 -8.02 6.29
N GLY A 61 -9.98 -7.90 7.61
CA GLY A 61 -11.17 -7.77 8.45
C GLY A 61 -11.97 -6.52 8.13
N ILE A 62 -11.29 -5.36 8.03
CA ILE A 62 -11.94 -4.10 7.62
C ILE A 62 -12.49 -4.21 6.19
N ALA A 63 -11.73 -4.74 5.24
CA ALA A 63 -12.21 -4.93 3.88
C ALA A 63 -13.45 -5.84 3.82
N ARG A 64 -13.49 -6.92 4.61
CA ARG A 64 -14.66 -7.79 4.71
C ARG A 64 -15.87 -7.07 5.32
N GLU A 65 -15.67 -6.41 6.45
CA GLU A 65 -16.73 -5.77 7.24
C GLU A 65 -17.45 -4.67 6.45
N PHE A 66 -16.71 -3.90 5.64
CA PHE A 66 -17.24 -2.78 4.87
C PHE A 66 -17.33 -3.05 3.36
N ASN A 67 -17.41 -4.32 2.95
CA ASN A 67 -17.55 -4.75 1.56
C ASN A 67 -16.51 -4.12 0.59
N GLY A 68 -15.29 -3.95 1.10
CA GLY A 68 -14.14 -3.42 0.38
C GLY A 68 -13.25 -4.49 -0.24
N VAL A 69 -12.04 -4.07 -0.59
CA VAL A 69 -10.95 -4.89 -1.12
C VAL A 69 -9.68 -4.64 -0.31
N CYS A 70 -8.89 -5.69 -0.07
CA CYS A 70 -7.58 -5.59 0.57
C CYS A 70 -6.49 -6.02 -0.40
N ASN A 71 -5.66 -5.09 -0.84
CA ASN A 71 -4.56 -5.39 -1.76
C ASN A 71 -3.40 -6.08 -1.01
N LEU A 72 -2.87 -7.16 -1.58
CA LEU A 72 -1.55 -7.66 -1.22
C LEU A 72 -0.50 -6.95 -2.09
N ARG A 73 0.43 -6.24 -1.45
CA ARG A 73 1.48 -5.49 -2.15
C ARG A 73 2.84 -5.84 -1.59
N MET A 74 3.77 -6.29 -2.40
CA MET A 74 5.17 -6.41 -1.98
C MET A 74 5.78 -5.00 -1.98
N ASP A 75 6.30 -4.56 -0.84
CA ASP A 75 7.03 -3.30 -0.71
C ASP A 75 8.49 -3.51 -1.11
N ASP A 76 8.69 -3.74 -2.41
CA ASP A 76 9.92 -4.24 -3.02
C ASP A 76 10.83 -3.09 -3.53
N THR A 77 11.13 -2.15 -2.64
CA THR A 77 11.91 -0.94 -2.98
C THR A 77 13.42 -1.10 -2.75
N ASN A 78 13.86 -2.22 -2.18
CA ASN A 78 15.24 -2.53 -1.83
C ASN A 78 15.78 -3.73 -2.62
N PRO A 79 16.45 -3.49 -3.76
CA PRO A 79 16.86 -4.56 -4.68
C PRO A 79 17.88 -5.55 -4.10
N ALA A 80 18.50 -5.25 -2.95
CA ALA A 80 19.54 -6.09 -2.36
C ALA A 80 19.01 -7.20 -1.41
N LYS A 81 17.74 -7.14 -1.02
CA LYS A 81 17.19 -8.02 0.04
C LYS A 81 15.96 -8.81 -0.39
N GLU A 82 15.59 -8.72 -1.65
CA GLU A 82 14.29 -9.20 -2.14
C GLU A 82 14.48 -10.48 -2.95
N ASP A 83 13.72 -11.51 -2.59
CA ASP A 83 13.75 -12.82 -3.23
C ASP A 83 12.33 -13.25 -3.59
N ILE A 84 12.19 -13.90 -4.75
CA ILE A 84 10.94 -14.50 -5.20
C ILE A 84 10.44 -15.57 -4.21
N GLU A 85 11.36 -16.23 -3.50
CA GLU A 85 11.03 -17.18 -2.43
C GLU A 85 10.14 -16.52 -1.36
N TYR A 86 10.49 -15.31 -0.91
CA TYR A 86 9.71 -14.61 0.11
C TYR A 86 8.37 -14.12 -0.44
N VAL A 87 8.33 -13.67 -1.70
CA VAL A 87 7.07 -13.30 -2.38
C VAL A 87 6.09 -14.48 -2.38
N ASP A 88 6.58 -15.66 -2.73
CA ASP A 88 5.78 -16.89 -2.77
C ASP A 88 5.30 -17.31 -1.38
N ALA A 89 6.22 -17.35 -0.40
CA ALA A 89 5.90 -17.72 0.98
C ALA A 89 4.89 -16.76 1.63
N ILE A 90 5.08 -15.43 1.48
CA ILE A 90 4.15 -14.41 1.95
C ILE A 90 2.77 -14.61 1.32
N THR A 91 2.74 -14.86 0.01
CA THR A 91 1.47 -15.04 -0.71
C THR A 91 0.74 -16.29 -0.25
N GLU A 92 1.46 -17.39 0.00
CA GLU A 92 0.91 -18.63 0.55
C GLU A 92 0.34 -18.42 1.95
N ASP A 93 1.11 -17.82 2.86
CA ASP A 93 0.72 -17.59 4.25
C ASP A 93 -0.51 -16.68 4.35
N VAL A 94 -0.56 -15.60 3.55
CA VAL A 94 -1.73 -14.72 3.49
C VAL A 94 -2.96 -15.49 3.00
N LYS A 95 -2.83 -16.25 1.90
CA LYS A 95 -3.94 -17.07 1.36
C LYS A 95 -4.39 -18.15 2.33
N TRP A 96 -3.47 -18.75 3.08
CA TRP A 96 -3.78 -19.73 4.10
C TRP A 96 -4.56 -19.09 5.26
N LEU A 97 -4.07 -17.96 5.77
CA LEU A 97 -4.66 -17.30 6.94
C LEU A 97 -6.05 -16.72 6.67
N ILE A 98 -6.29 -16.14 5.49
CA ILE A 98 -7.60 -15.54 5.15
C ILE A 98 -8.64 -16.56 4.68
N ARG A 99 -8.23 -17.84 4.59
CA ARG A 99 -9.05 -18.88 3.95
C ARG A 99 -10.37 -19.08 4.68
N GLY A 100 -11.47 -19.07 3.93
CA GLY A 100 -12.81 -19.33 4.42
C GLY A 100 -13.46 -18.16 5.15
N TRP A 101 -12.82 -16.98 5.20
CA TRP A 101 -13.42 -15.81 5.85
C TRP A 101 -13.17 -14.47 5.16
N ALA A 102 -12.11 -14.31 4.36
CA ALA A 102 -11.87 -13.08 3.58
C ALA A 102 -11.16 -13.33 2.23
N ASP A 103 -11.20 -14.55 1.70
CA ASP A 103 -10.55 -14.93 0.44
C ASP A 103 -11.06 -14.12 -0.76
N ASP A 104 -12.32 -13.71 -0.68
CA ASP A 104 -13.01 -12.95 -1.71
C ASP A 104 -12.65 -11.46 -1.69
N ARG A 105 -12.01 -11.00 -0.61
CA ARG A 105 -11.51 -9.62 -0.44
C ARG A 105 -10.08 -9.42 -0.90
N LEU A 106 -9.35 -10.49 -1.22
CA LEU A 106 -7.98 -10.41 -1.71
C LEU A 106 -7.92 -9.71 -3.06
N GLY A 107 -7.33 -8.51 -3.07
CA GLY A 107 -7.02 -7.73 -4.25
C GLY A 107 -5.63 -8.05 -4.77
N LEU A 108 -5.56 -8.49 -6.02
CA LEU A 108 -4.32 -8.74 -6.77
C LEU A 108 -4.36 -7.93 -8.07
N LYS A 109 -3.24 -7.84 -8.79
CA LYS A 109 -3.23 -7.25 -10.13
C LYS A 109 -3.15 -8.33 -11.21
N PRO A 110 -3.60 -8.05 -12.44
CA PRO A 110 -3.29 -8.93 -13.56
C PRO A 110 -1.77 -8.98 -13.76
N LYS A 111 -1.25 -10.18 -14.01
CA LYS A 111 0.19 -10.43 -14.11
C LYS A 111 0.84 -9.57 -15.19
N GLY A 112 1.95 -8.91 -14.84
CA GLY A 112 2.71 -8.05 -15.74
C GLY A 112 2.02 -6.73 -16.11
N LYS A 113 0.90 -6.37 -15.46
CA LYS A 113 0.27 -5.05 -15.64
C LYS A 113 0.82 -4.03 -14.65
N THR A 114 0.95 -2.80 -15.12
CA THR A 114 1.31 -1.61 -14.35
C THR A 114 0.15 -0.62 -14.37
N ALA A 115 0.19 0.37 -13.49
CA ALA A 115 -0.87 1.37 -13.38
C ALA A 115 -0.97 2.23 -14.64
N GLU A 116 -2.20 2.39 -15.12
CA GLU A 116 -2.50 3.23 -16.28
C GLU A 116 -2.58 4.69 -15.84
N THR A 117 -2.20 5.59 -16.74
CA THR A 117 -2.41 7.02 -16.53
C THR A 117 -3.88 7.35 -16.72
N GLN A 118 -4.47 8.01 -15.73
CA GLN A 118 -5.81 8.53 -15.79
C GLN A 118 -5.84 10.01 -15.40
N THR A 119 -6.99 10.66 -15.59
CA THR A 119 -7.21 12.04 -15.13
C THR A 119 -8.33 12.03 -14.10
N VAL A 120 -8.03 12.51 -12.90
CA VAL A 120 -9.00 12.66 -11.79
C VAL A 120 -8.98 14.13 -11.39
N ASP A 121 -10.15 14.78 -11.42
CA ASP A 121 -10.32 16.21 -11.12
C ASP A 121 -9.35 17.13 -11.88
N GLY A 122 -9.09 16.82 -13.16
CA GLY A 122 -8.19 17.57 -14.03
C GLY A 122 -6.70 17.40 -13.71
N LYS A 123 -6.34 16.48 -12.81
CA LYS A 123 -4.97 16.12 -12.48
C LYS A 123 -4.64 14.73 -13.00
N ARG A 124 -3.40 14.56 -13.47
CA ARG A 124 -2.88 13.26 -13.85
C ARG A 124 -2.75 12.39 -12.60
N ASP A 125 -3.25 11.16 -12.70
CA ASP A 125 -3.24 10.16 -11.64
C ASP A 125 -2.87 8.79 -12.24
N PHE A 126 -2.46 7.85 -11.39
CA PHE A 126 -2.10 6.49 -11.80
C PHE A 126 -2.86 5.48 -10.97
N TYR A 127 -3.64 4.63 -11.64
CA TYR A 127 -4.44 3.65 -10.94
C TYR A 127 -4.45 2.32 -11.68
N LEU A 128 -4.35 1.26 -10.90
CA LEU A 128 -4.57 -0.10 -11.36
C LEU A 128 -5.66 -0.72 -10.49
N ARG A 129 -6.80 -1.01 -11.09
CA ARG A 129 -7.91 -1.63 -10.38
C ARG A 129 -7.53 -3.06 -9.95
N PRO A 130 -7.73 -3.44 -8.69
CA PRO A 130 -7.48 -4.80 -8.25
C PRO A 130 -8.50 -5.78 -8.83
N VAL A 131 -8.04 -6.99 -9.13
CA VAL A 131 -8.86 -8.17 -9.40
C VAL A 131 -9.10 -8.88 -8.07
N SER A 132 -10.37 -9.12 -7.76
CA SER A 132 -10.83 -9.88 -6.59
C SER A 132 -11.81 -10.99 -7.02
N LYS A 133 -12.10 -11.97 -6.16
CA LYS A 133 -13.12 -12.98 -6.52
C LYS A 133 -14.51 -12.34 -6.69
N THR A 134 -14.82 -11.29 -5.94
CA THR A 134 -16.09 -10.57 -6.06
C THR A 134 -16.23 -9.79 -7.37
N SER A 135 -15.13 -9.32 -7.98
CA SER A 135 -15.20 -8.70 -9.31
C SER A 135 -15.46 -9.69 -10.45
N ASN A 136 -15.38 -11.00 -10.19
CA ASN A 136 -15.55 -12.06 -11.19
C ASN A 136 -16.98 -12.66 -11.23
N ILE A 137 -17.88 -12.28 -10.32
CA ILE A 137 -19.22 -12.89 -10.25
C ILE A 137 -20.14 -12.40 -11.37
N GLU A 138 -19.90 -11.22 -11.95
CA GLU A 138 -20.82 -10.63 -12.93
C GLU A 138 -20.52 -10.98 -14.39
N HIS A 139 -19.31 -11.41 -14.76
CA HIS A 139 -18.97 -11.66 -16.17
C HIS A 139 -18.05 -12.87 -16.32
N ARG A 140 -18.45 -13.79 -17.21
CA ARG A 140 -17.62 -14.87 -17.80
C ARG A 140 -16.29 -14.27 -18.29
N THR A 141 -15.31 -14.16 -17.40
CA THR A 141 -13.99 -13.64 -17.72
C THR A 141 -13.05 -14.83 -17.96
N PRO A 142 -12.18 -14.76 -18.98
CA PRO A 142 -11.14 -15.76 -19.18
C PRO A 142 -10.28 -15.87 -17.91
N ASN A 143 -9.62 -17.01 -17.73
CA ASN A 143 -8.75 -17.28 -16.59
C ASN A 143 -7.57 -16.27 -16.59
N ILE A 144 -7.73 -15.13 -15.90
CA ILE A 144 -6.71 -14.08 -15.82
C ILE A 144 -5.65 -14.53 -14.81
N GLU A 145 -4.40 -14.65 -15.24
CA GLU A 145 -3.28 -14.82 -14.32
C GLU A 145 -3.12 -13.55 -13.49
N VAL A 146 -3.01 -13.72 -12.17
CA VAL A 146 -2.89 -12.63 -11.20
C VAL A 146 -1.65 -12.79 -10.34
N GLU A 147 -1.13 -11.68 -9.86
CA GLU A 147 0.03 -11.62 -8.96
C GLU A 147 -0.16 -10.49 -7.92
N PRO A 148 0.61 -10.46 -6.82
CA PRO A 148 0.63 -9.33 -5.90
C PRO A 148 0.96 -8.02 -6.63
N PHE A 149 0.55 -6.89 -6.06
CA PHE A 149 1.09 -5.61 -6.49
C PHE A 149 2.56 -5.51 -6.08
N TYR A 150 3.38 -4.83 -6.85
CA TYR A 150 4.77 -4.51 -6.47
C TYR A 150 4.91 -2.99 -6.39
N ALA A 151 5.66 -2.50 -5.41
CA ALA A 151 6.02 -1.09 -5.31
C ALA A 151 6.95 -0.68 -6.46
N SER A 152 7.81 -1.60 -6.92
CA SER A 152 8.73 -1.40 -8.05
C SER A 152 8.04 -1.10 -9.38
N ASP A 153 6.82 -1.61 -9.61
CA ASP A 153 5.98 -1.27 -10.77
C ASP A 153 5.65 0.23 -10.87
N TYR A 154 5.82 0.98 -9.77
CA TYR A 154 5.53 2.40 -9.66
C TYR A 154 6.78 3.28 -9.68
N PHE A 155 7.98 2.74 -9.91
CA PHE A 155 9.22 3.53 -9.86
C PHE A 155 9.25 4.69 -10.86
N GLU A 156 8.72 4.51 -12.07
CA GLU A 156 8.67 5.61 -13.04
C GLU A 156 7.73 6.73 -12.56
N GLN A 157 6.57 6.39 -12.01
CA GLN A 157 5.61 7.34 -11.45
C GLN A 157 6.19 8.07 -10.23
N LEU A 158 6.88 7.34 -9.35
CA LEU A 158 7.56 7.92 -8.18
C LEU A 158 8.67 8.88 -8.62
N TYR A 159 9.42 8.54 -9.67
CA TYR A 159 10.43 9.42 -10.26
C TYR A 159 9.79 10.70 -10.83
N GLU A 160 8.68 10.59 -11.55
CA GLU A 160 7.94 11.76 -12.06
C GLU A 160 7.42 12.67 -10.92
N TYR A 161 6.96 12.09 -9.81
CA TYR A 161 6.58 12.87 -8.63
C TYR A 161 7.78 13.57 -7.99
N ALA A 162 8.96 12.94 -7.94
CA ALA A 162 10.18 13.57 -7.47
C ALA A 162 10.56 14.77 -8.36
N LEU A 163 10.47 14.65 -9.69
CA LEU A 163 10.66 15.78 -10.61
C LEU A 163 9.66 16.91 -10.36
N ALA A 164 8.40 16.58 -10.08
CA ALA A 164 7.37 17.56 -9.76
C ALA A 164 7.65 18.28 -8.42
N LEU A 165 8.23 17.59 -7.43
CA LEU A 165 8.64 18.19 -6.15
C LEU A 165 9.82 19.13 -6.34
N LEU A 166 10.84 18.74 -7.13
CA LEU A 166 11.98 19.59 -7.47
C LEU A 166 11.52 20.88 -8.17
N LYS A 167 10.66 20.77 -9.19
CA LYS A 167 10.08 21.94 -9.90
C LYS A 167 9.27 22.88 -9.00
N LYS A 168 8.73 22.38 -7.89
CA LYS A 168 7.99 23.17 -6.89
C LYS A 168 8.89 23.73 -5.78
N GLY A 169 10.21 23.49 -5.82
CA GLY A 169 11.14 23.85 -4.75
C GLY A 169 10.88 23.10 -3.43
N LYS A 170 10.27 21.91 -3.49
CA LYS A 170 9.91 21.09 -2.33
C LYS A 170 10.86 19.91 -2.10
N ALA A 171 11.84 19.74 -2.97
CA ALA A 171 12.92 18.77 -2.87
C ALA A 171 14.19 19.40 -3.43
N TYR A 172 15.36 18.88 -3.02
CA TYR A 172 16.68 19.27 -3.50
C TYR A 172 17.61 18.05 -3.44
N VAL A 173 18.67 18.06 -4.24
CA VAL A 173 19.74 17.04 -4.15
C VAL A 173 20.73 17.46 -3.07
N CYS A 174 21.15 16.53 -2.20
CA CYS A 174 22.05 16.79 -1.09
C CYS A 174 23.32 15.93 -1.22
N ASP A 175 24.50 16.56 -1.17
CA ASP A 175 25.79 15.87 -1.33
C ASP A 175 26.51 15.67 0.02
N LEU A 176 25.78 15.82 1.13
CA LEU A 176 26.34 15.51 2.45
C LEU A 176 26.67 14.02 2.53
N SER A 177 27.79 13.70 3.18
CA SER A 177 28.10 12.32 3.53
C SER A 177 27.03 11.75 4.47
N PRO A 178 26.91 10.42 4.63
CA PRO A 178 26.01 9.83 5.62
C PRO A 178 26.27 10.36 7.05
N ALA A 179 27.55 10.49 7.43
CA ALA A 179 27.95 11.00 8.74
C ALA A 179 27.54 12.47 8.92
N ASP A 180 27.73 13.30 7.90
CA ASP A 180 27.30 14.71 7.95
C ASP A 180 25.77 14.81 7.95
N THR A 181 25.08 13.98 7.18
CA THR A 181 23.61 13.94 7.15
C THR A 181 23.04 13.69 8.54
N ASP A 182 23.59 12.72 9.27
CA ASP A 182 23.18 12.44 10.65
C ASP A 182 23.52 13.59 11.61
N ALA A 183 24.68 14.23 11.44
CA ALA A 183 25.04 15.41 12.22
C ALA A 183 24.08 16.59 11.99
N TYR A 184 23.68 16.83 10.73
CA TYR A 184 22.80 17.94 10.33
C TYR A 184 21.33 17.67 10.62
N ARG A 185 20.86 16.42 10.56
CA ARG A 185 19.45 16.06 10.83
C ARG A 185 18.98 16.51 12.21
N GLY A 186 19.90 16.56 13.18
CA GLY A 186 19.59 16.87 14.57
C GLY A 186 19.15 15.63 15.36
N ALA A 187 18.60 15.84 16.54
CA ALA A 187 18.12 14.82 17.48
C ALA A 187 16.96 15.42 18.32
N PRO A 188 16.20 14.63 19.09
CA PRO A 188 15.10 15.17 19.91
C PRO A 188 15.50 16.31 20.87
N ASP A 189 16.77 16.33 21.28
CA ASP A 189 17.40 17.34 22.14
C ASP A 189 18.21 18.40 21.38
N ARG A 190 18.35 18.28 20.06
CA ARG A 190 19.18 19.17 19.23
C ARG A 190 18.47 19.52 17.91
N PRO A 191 18.15 20.80 17.66
CA PRO A 191 17.54 21.18 16.39
C PRO A 191 18.45 20.82 15.20
N GLY A 192 17.83 20.38 14.11
CA GLY A 192 18.52 20.16 12.85
C GLY A 192 19.07 21.46 12.26
N LYS A 193 20.03 21.32 11.36
CA LYS A 193 20.61 22.40 10.57
C LYS A 193 20.33 22.14 9.10
N ASP A 194 20.08 23.21 8.37
CA ASP A 194 19.91 23.13 6.93
C ASP A 194 21.20 22.65 6.27
N SER A 195 21.06 21.72 5.32
CA SER A 195 22.17 21.32 4.45
C SER A 195 22.68 22.54 3.68
N PRO A 196 24.01 22.67 3.45
CA PRO A 196 24.55 23.70 2.57
C PRO A 196 23.95 23.67 1.16
N PHE A 197 23.46 22.51 0.73
CA PHE A 197 22.85 22.27 -0.58
C PHE A 197 21.33 22.51 -0.60
N ARG A 198 20.71 22.87 0.54
CA ARG A 198 19.24 23.01 0.65
C ARG A 198 18.65 24.07 -0.28
N ASN A 199 19.42 25.10 -0.60
CA ASN A 199 19.00 26.23 -1.42
C ASN A 199 19.58 26.18 -2.84
N ARG A 200 19.95 24.99 -3.33
CA ARG A 200 20.29 24.77 -4.75
C ARG A 200 19.17 25.29 -5.66
N SER A 201 19.53 25.73 -6.86
CA SER A 201 18.52 26.10 -7.84
C SER A 201 17.70 24.89 -8.27
N ILE A 202 16.51 25.15 -8.81
CA ILE A 202 15.64 24.11 -9.37
C ILE A 202 16.35 23.43 -10.53
N GLU A 203 17.02 24.21 -11.38
CA GLU A 203 17.76 23.72 -12.56
C GLU A 203 18.91 22.80 -12.15
N GLU A 204 19.71 23.19 -11.16
CA GLU A 204 20.83 22.38 -10.66
C GLU A 204 20.33 21.08 -10.04
N SER A 205 19.27 21.14 -9.23
CA SER A 205 18.72 19.94 -8.58
C SER A 205 18.10 18.96 -9.58
N LEU A 206 17.47 19.46 -10.65
CA LEU A 206 16.92 18.63 -11.73
C LEU A 206 18.02 17.94 -12.55
N ASP A 207 19.10 18.68 -12.88
CA ASP A 207 20.26 18.12 -13.58
C ASP A 207 20.89 16.98 -12.76
N LEU A 208 21.25 17.27 -11.51
CA LEU A 208 21.89 16.29 -10.61
C LEU A 208 21.01 15.05 -10.42
N PHE A 209 19.70 15.22 -10.19
CA PHE A 209 18.80 14.08 -10.00
C PHE A 209 18.66 13.22 -11.26
N THR A 210 18.70 13.82 -12.45
CA THR A 210 18.72 13.09 -13.73
C THR A 210 20.01 12.28 -13.87
N ARG A 211 21.15 12.87 -13.53
CA ARG A 211 22.47 12.21 -13.54
C ARG A 211 22.55 11.06 -12.53
N MET A 212 21.87 11.19 -11.39
CA MET A 212 21.70 10.10 -10.41
C MET A 212 20.92 8.92 -11.00
N LYS A 213 19.80 9.17 -11.71
CA LYS A 213 19.06 8.11 -12.42
C LYS A 213 19.92 7.42 -13.48
N ASN A 214 20.84 8.15 -14.12
CA ASN A 214 21.75 7.62 -15.13
C ASN A 214 22.98 6.90 -14.56
N GLY A 215 23.16 6.84 -13.24
CA GLY A 215 24.29 6.15 -12.61
C GLY A 215 25.63 6.87 -12.75
N GLU A 216 25.63 8.21 -12.86
CA GLU A 216 26.88 8.99 -12.98
C GLU A 216 27.63 9.19 -11.65
N PHE A 217 27.05 8.76 -10.54
CA PHE A 217 27.64 8.85 -9.19
C PHE A 217 27.92 7.45 -8.64
N PRO A 218 29.01 7.29 -7.87
CA PRO A 218 29.43 6.00 -7.30
C PRO A 218 28.55 5.50 -6.15
#